data_AF-E5APV7-F1
#
_entry.id   AF-E5APV7-F1
#
_cell.length_a   1.000
_cell.length_b   1.000
_cell.length_c   1.000
_cell.angle_alpha   90.00
_cell.angle_beta   90.00
_cell.angle_gamma   90.00
#
_symmetry.space_group_name_H-M   'P 1'
#
loop_
_entity.id
_entity.type
_entity.pdbx_description
1 polymer ?
#
loop_
_entity_poly.entity_id
_entity_poly.type
_entity_poly.pdbx_seq_one_letter_code
_entity_poly.pdbx_strand_id
1 'polypeptide(L)'
;MSRAAVLWSDAMNDPLDDNERAVRTLQRAPLDEQRLRSLRTLTHLLYALYALLWFTGGVSALIAVIVNYIKRDDVAHTPYAAHFAWQIRTFWWGLVWGGVGFATMVIMIGFAIWFAAGVWVLYRIIKGWLYLNDNKPLPVRQRAAV
;
A
#
# COMPACT_ATOMS: atom_id res chain seq x y z
N MET A 1 40.73 27.24 7.01
CA MET A 1 40.68 26.06 7.92
C MET A 1 41.91 25.19 7.65
N SER A 2 42.70 24.82 8.66
CA SER A 2 43.99 24.15 8.47
C SER A 2 43.81 22.62 8.27
N ARG A 3 44.58 22.03 7.34
CA ARG A 3 44.57 20.57 7.05
C ARG A 3 44.92 19.70 8.26
N ALA A 4 45.64 20.26 9.23
CA ALA A 4 45.96 19.57 10.48
C ALA A 4 44.69 19.22 11.27
N ALA A 5 43.76 20.16 11.44
CA ALA A 5 42.54 19.94 12.23
C ALA A 5 41.65 18.80 11.69
N VAL A 6 41.64 18.60 10.37
CA VAL A 6 40.90 17.50 9.72
C VAL A 6 41.58 16.15 9.99
N LEU A 7 42.92 16.07 9.90
CA LEU A 7 43.67 14.84 10.19
C LEU A 7 43.54 14.42 11.66
N TRP A 8 43.52 15.39 12.59
CA TRP A 8 43.28 15.10 14.01
C TRP A 8 41.84 14.63 14.27
N SER A 9 40.85 15.17 13.54
CA SER A 9 39.45 14.71 13.61
C SER A 9 39.29 13.29 13.08
N ASP A 10 39.94 12.95 11.96
CA ASP A 10 39.86 11.61 11.37
C ASP A 10 40.61 10.56 12.22
N ALA A 11 41.73 10.93 12.86
CA ALA A 11 42.48 10.06 13.76
C ALA A 11 41.85 9.92 15.17
N MET A 12 40.97 10.86 15.57
CA MET A 12 40.16 10.81 16.79
C MET A 12 38.78 10.19 16.59
N ASN A 13 38.42 9.75 15.38
CA ASN A 13 37.32 8.79 15.26
C ASN A 13 37.78 7.51 15.95
N ASP A 14 37.19 7.27 17.12
CA ASP A 14 37.48 6.13 17.98
C ASP A 14 37.07 4.85 17.23
N PRO A 15 37.93 3.82 17.09
CA PRO A 15 37.55 2.52 16.52
C PRO A 15 36.26 1.90 17.10
N LEU A 16 35.83 2.35 18.28
CA LEU A 16 34.52 2.01 18.86
C LEU A 16 33.33 2.61 18.08
N ASP A 17 33.48 3.74 17.39
CA ASP A 17 32.40 4.37 16.62
C ASP A 17 32.04 3.56 15.35
N ASP A 18 33.03 3.00 14.67
CA ASP A 18 32.88 2.13 13.51
C ASP A 18 32.20 0.81 13.88
N ASN A 19 32.48 0.27 15.07
CA ASN A 19 31.80 -0.92 15.56
C ASN A 19 30.32 -0.64 15.89
N GLU A 20 30.01 0.53 16.46
CA GLU A 20 28.64 0.91 16.78
C GLU A 20 27.84 1.17 15.50
N ARG A 21 28.47 1.80 14.51
CA ARG A 21 27.89 1.99 13.17
C ARG A 21 27.62 0.65 12.51
N ALA A 22 28.55 -0.29 12.56
CA ALA A 22 28.39 -1.64 12.02
C ALA A 22 27.26 -2.42 12.72
N VAL A 23 27.19 -2.37 14.05
CA VAL A 23 26.11 -3.02 14.81
C VAL A 23 24.75 -2.40 14.47
N ARG A 24 24.67 -1.07 14.35
CA ARG A 24 23.43 -0.37 13.96
C ARG A 24 22.98 -0.71 12.54
N THR A 25 23.89 -0.86 11.58
CA THR A 25 23.54 -1.23 10.20
C THR A 25 23.13 -2.71 10.10
N LEU A 26 23.85 -3.60 10.79
CA LEU A 26 23.55 -5.03 10.84
C LEU A 26 22.23 -5.33 11.54
N GLN A 27 21.83 -4.53 12.54
CA GLN A 27 20.56 -4.69 13.22
C GLN A 27 19.39 -4.04 12.46
N ARG A 28 19.62 -2.95 11.71
CA ARG A 28 18.58 -2.32 10.89
C ARG A 28 18.12 -3.21 9.74
N ALA A 29 19.04 -3.84 9.02
CA ALA A 29 18.72 -4.71 7.89
C ALA A 29 17.64 -5.79 8.20
N PRO A 30 17.78 -6.62 9.25
CA PRO A 30 16.77 -7.64 9.57
C PRO A 30 15.45 -7.04 10.07
N LEU A 31 15.47 -5.90 10.77
CA LEU A 31 14.27 -5.21 11.23
C LEU A 31 13.48 -4.61 10.06
N ASP A 32 14.18 -4.00 9.11
CA ASP A 32 13.59 -3.43 7.90
C ASP A 32 12.96 -4.53 7.05
N GLU A 33 13.63 -5.67 6.89
CA GLU A 33 13.06 -6.83 6.23
C GLU A 33 11.82 -7.40 6.93
N GLN A 34 11.86 -7.54 8.26
CA GLN A 34 10.70 -8.00 9.03
C GLN A 34 9.52 -7.04 8.86
N ARG A 35 9.76 -5.73 8.91
CA ARG A 35 8.75 -4.70 8.66
C ARG A 35 8.17 -4.84 7.26
N LEU A 36 8.99 -4.97 6.23
CA LEU A 36 8.54 -5.12 4.84
C LEU A 36 7.72 -6.40 4.61
N ARG A 37 8.09 -7.51 5.28
CA ARG A 37 7.30 -8.75 5.26
C ARG A 37 5.93 -8.55 5.92
N SER A 38 5.89 -7.89 7.08
CA SER A 38 4.63 -7.58 7.77
C SER A 38 3.70 -6.71 6.93
N LEU A 39 4.23 -5.66 6.30
CA LEU A 39 3.46 -4.79 5.39
C LEU A 39 2.94 -5.54 4.16
N ARG A 40 3.71 -6.50 3.63
CA ARG A 40 3.24 -7.38 2.54
C ARG A 40 2.05 -8.21 2.98
N THR A 41 2.17 -8.87 4.13
CA THR A 41 1.10 -9.70 4.70
C THR A 41 -0.15 -8.86 4.94
N LEU A 42 0.01 -7.66 5.52
CA LEU A 42 -1.10 -6.71 5.69
C LEU A 42 -1.76 -6.37 4.34
N THR A 43 -0.97 -6.08 3.31
CA THR A 43 -1.50 -5.76 1.99
C THR A 43 -2.28 -6.93 1.38
N HIS A 44 -1.82 -8.17 1.56
CA HIS A 44 -2.56 -9.37 1.16
C HIS A 44 -3.89 -9.52 1.92
N LEU A 45 -3.86 -9.34 3.24
CA LEU A 45 -5.07 -9.40 4.07
C LEU A 45 -6.11 -8.37 3.62
N LEU A 46 -5.66 -7.16 3.28
CA LEU A 46 -6.56 -6.13 2.77
C LEU A 46 -7.19 -6.51 1.43
N TYR A 47 -6.42 -7.07 0.50
CA TYR A 47 -6.98 -7.61 -0.74
C TYR A 47 -7.98 -8.74 -0.50
N ALA A 48 -7.71 -9.62 0.47
CA ALA A 48 -8.65 -10.67 0.86
C ALA A 48 -9.95 -10.10 1.45
N LEU A 49 -9.88 -9.09 2.33
CA LEU A 49 -11.06 -8.40 2.83
C LEU A 49 -11.88 -7.76 1.70
N TYR A 50 -11.22 -7.16 0.70
CA TYR A 50 -11.92 -6.67 -0.49
C TYR A 50 -12.54 -7.81 -1.29
N ALA A 51 -11.88 -8.95 -1.48
CA ALA A 51 -12.48 -10.08 -2.19
C ALA A 51 -13.76 -10.60 -1.51
N LEU A 52 -13.86 -10.45 -0.19
CA LEU A 52 -15.03 -10.82 0.61
C LEU A 52 -16.18 -9.79 0.58
N LEU A 53 -16.06 -8.72 -0.22
CA LEU A 53 -17.04 -7.62 -0.22
C LEU A 53 -18.46 -8.11 -0.53
N TRP A 54 -18.64 -9.02 -1.50
CA TRP A 54 -19.96 -9.50 -1.91
C TRP A 54 -20.61 -10.39 -0.87
N PHE A 55 -19.82 -11.20 -0.16
CA PHE A 55 -20.33 -12.10 0.88
C PHE A 55 -20.76 -11.37 2.15
N THR A 56 -20.21 -10.17 2.38
CA THR A 56 -20.47 -9.38 3.59
C THR A 56 -21.35 -8.15 3.33
N GLY A 57 -21.88 -8.00 2.11
CA GLY A 57 -22.64 -6.80 1.73
C GLY A 57 -21.82 -5.50 1.79
N GLY A 58 -20.48 -5.60 1.66
CA GLY A 58 -19.56 -4.46 1.66
C GLY A 58 -18.91 -4.14 3.01
N VAL A 59 -19.30 -4.81 4.10
CA VAL A 59 -18.72 -4.56 5.44
C VAL A 59 -17.22 -4.86 5.47
N SER A 60 -16.77 -5.95 4.84
CA SER A 60 -15.33 -6.28 4.78
C SER A 60 -14.52 -5.23 4.01
N ALA A 61 -15.09 -4.67 2.93
CA ALA A 61 -14.47 -3.59 2.17
C ALA A 61 -14.39 -2.28 2.96
N LEU A 62 -15.39 -2.01 3.81
CA LEU A 62 -15.37 -0.87 4.72
C LEU A 62 -14.23 -0.99 5.75
N ILE A 63 -14.06 -2.16 6.36
CA ILE A 63 -12.94 -2.42 7.27
C ILE A 63 -11.61 -2.24 6.53
N ALA A 64 -11.49 -2.80 5.33
CA ALA A 64 -10.27 -2.69 4.53
C ALA A 64 -9.92 -1.23 4.19
N VAL A 65 -10.90 -0.40 3.80
CA VAL A 65 -10.61 1.01 3.48
C VAL A 65 -10.21 1.80 4.71
N ILE A 66 -10.82 1.53 5.88
CA ILE A 66 -10.43 2.17 7.16
C ILE A 66 -8.99 1.84 7.49
N VAL A 67 -8.62 0.55 7.44
CA VAL A 67 -7.23 0.13 7.69
C VAL A 67 -6.27 0.74 6.68
N ASN A 68 -6.65 0.84 5.39
CA ASN A 68 -5.84 1.50 4.38
C ASN A 68 -5.55 2.97 4.75
N TYR A 69 -6.51 3.71 5.28
CA TYR A 69 -6.28 5.10 5.71
C TYR A 69 -5.43 5.17 6.98
N ILE A 70 -5.71 4.34 7.99
CA ILE A 70 -4.95 4.33 9.26
C ILE A 70 -3.49 3.95 9.03
N LYS A 71 -3.24 2.95 8.18
CA LYS A 71 -1.89 2.41 7.92
C LYS A 71 -1.20 3.03 6.71
N ARG A 72 -1.77 4.11 6.16
CA ARG A 72 -1.23 4.77 4.97
C ARG A 72 0.17 5.33 5.17
N ASP A 73 0.43 5.90 6.34
CA ASP A 73 1.72 6.52 6.66
C ASP A 73 2.78 5.45 6.95
N ASP A 74 2.38 4.31 7.52
CA ASP A 74 3.27 3.17 7.79
C ASP A 74 3.86 2.55 6.52
N VAL A 75 3.12 2.62 5.40
CA VAL A 75 3.55 2.16 4.07
C VAL A 75 4.18 3.27 3.24
N ALA A 76 4.27 4.50 3.73
CA ALA A 76 4.92 5.59 3.01
C ALA A 76 6.38 5.22 2.69
N HIS A 77 6.83 5.60 1.51
CA HIS A 77 8.17 5.24 0.98
C HIS A 77 8.42 3.73 0.80
N THR A 78 7.37 2.90 0.82
CA THR A 78 7.47 1.47 0.47
C THR A 78 6.74 1.17 -0.85
N PRO A 79 7.04 0.03 -1.51
CA PRO A 79 6.30 -0.41 -2.70
C PRO A 79 4.79 -0.59 -2.45
N TYR A 80 4.38 -0.80 -1.19
CA TYR A 80 2.99 -1.05 -0.81
C TYR A 80 2.11 0.20 -0.82
N ALA A 81 2.70 1.41 -0.80
CA ALA A 81 1.94 2.67 -0.87
C ALA A 81 1.05 2.74 -2.12
N ALA A 82 1.54 2.24 -3.26
CA ALA A 82 0.79 2.21 -4.50
C ALA A 82 -0.42 1.26 -4.43
N HIS A 83 -0.30 0.14 -3.71
CA HIS A 83 -1.39 -0.81 -3.49
C HIS A 83 -2.48 -0.21 -2.60
N PHE A 84 -2.10 0.47 -1.51
CA PHE A 84 -3.04 1.17 -0.63
C PHE A 84 -3.82 2.24 -1.39
N ALA A 85 -3.14 3.08 -2.18
CA ALA A 85 -3.79 4.08 -3.02
C ALA A 85 -4.66 3.46 -4.13
N TRP A 86 -4.32 2.28 -4.64
CA TRP A 86 -5.16 1.54 -5.58
C TRP A 86 -6.44 1.03 -4.93
N GLN A 87 -6.33 0.41 -3.74
CA GLN A 87 -7.46 -0.11 -2.98
C GLN A 87 -8.44 1.00 -2.57
N ILE A 88 -7.93 2.10 -2.01
CA ILE A 88 -8.76 3.28 -1.63
C ILE A 88 -9.55 3.80 -2.85
N ARG A 89 -8.91 3.95 -4.02
CA ARG A 89 -9.61 4.39 -5.22
C ARG A 89 -10.67 3.40 -5.68
N THR A 90 -10.40 2.10 -5.58
CA THR A 90 -11.39 1.06 -5.93
C THR A 90 -12.61 1.14 -5.04
N PHE A 91 -12.45 1.39 -3.73
CA PHE A 91 -13.57 1.58 -2.82
C PHE A 91 -14.45 2.76 -3.22
N TRP A 92 -13.86 3.94 -3.42
CA TRP A 92 -14.64 5.13 -3.74
C TRP A 92 -15.37 5.04 -5.09
N TRP A 93 -14.71 4.50 -6.12
CA TRP A 93 -15.38 4.21 -7.38
C TRP A 93 -16.47 3.15 -7.25
N GLY A 94 -16.22 2.09 -6.47
CA GLY A 94 -17.21 1.08 -6.15
C GLY A 94 -18.43 1.66 -5.45
N LEU A 95 -18.24 2.59 -4.51
CA LEU A 95 -19.32 3.28 -3.81
C LEU A 95 -20.14 4.16 -4.75
N VAL A 96 -19.48 4.90 -5.65
CA VAL A 96 -20.16 5.71 -6.68
C VAL A 96 -20.98 4.83 -7.60
N TRP A 97 -20.41 3.77 -8.17
CA TRP A 97 -21.14 2.85 -9.05
C TRP A 97 -22.24 2.09 -8.31
N GLY A 98 -22.03 1.76 -7.04
CA GLY A 98 -23.04 1.19 -6.14
C GLY A 98 -24.24 2.12 -5.99
N GLY A 99 -23.99 3.41 -5.70
CA GLY A 99 -25.04 4.43 -5.61
C GLY A 99 -25.76 4.68 -6.94
N VAL A 100 -25.03 4.77 -8.06
CA VAL A 100 -25.62 4.94 -9.39
C VAL A 100 -26.49 3.75 -9.77
N GLY A 101 -26.01 2.52 -9.55
CA GLY A 101 -26.79 1.31 -9.80
C GLY A 101 -28.05 1.26 -8.92
N PHE A 102 -27.94 1.65 -7.64
CA PHE A 102 -29.11 1.73 -6.75
C PHE A 102 -30.14 2.75 -7.25
N ALA A 103 -29.72 3.97 -7.59
CA ALA A 103 -30.60 5.02 -8.08
C ALA A 103 -31.32 4.66 -9.40
N THR A 104 -30.65 3.88 -10.26
CA THR A 104 -31.21 3.43 -11.54
C THR A 104 -31.96 2.10 -11.45
N MET A 105 -32.16 1.55 -10.24
CA MET A 105 -33.02 0.36 -10.06
C MET A 105 -34.47 0.64 -10.45
N VAL A 106 -34.95 1.87 -10.32
CA VAL A 106 -36.34 2.25 -10.66
C VAL A 106 -36.68 1.93 -12.13
N ILE A 107 -35.67 1.98 -13.01
CA ILE A 107 -35.79 1.69 -14.45
C ILE A 107 -35.20 0.33 -14.84
N MET A 108 -34.94 -0.55 -13.86
CA MET A 108 -34.34 -1.90 -14.00
C MET A 108 -32.94 -1.97 -14.63
N ILE A 109 -32.36 -0.85 -15.08
CA ILE A 109 -30.99 -0.78 -15.61
C ILE A 109 -29.94 -0.95 -14.49
N GLY A 110 -30.30 -0.63 -13.24
CA GLY A 110 -29.41 -0.73 -12.08
C GLY A 110 -28.72 -2.09 -11.92
N PHE A 111 -29.39 -3.20 -12.27
CA PHE A 111 -28.81 -4.55 -12.23
C PHE A 111 -27.63 -4.71 -13.19
N ALA A 112 -27.74 -4.20 -14.42
CA ALA A 112 -26.66 -4.25 -15.39
C ALA A 112 -25.44 -3.41 -14.93
N ILE A 113 -25.70 -2.26 -14.32
CA ILE A 113 -24.66 -1.39 -13.76
C ILE A 113 -23.95 -2.08 -12.60
N TRP A 114 -24.68 -2.68 -11.66
CA TRP A 114 -24.08 -3.42 -10.55
C TRP A 114 -23.30 -4.64 -11.01
N PHE A 115 -23.76 -5.36 -12.02
CA PHE A 115 -23.00 -6.47 -12.60
C PHE A 115 -21.69 -5.98 -13.23
N ALA A 116 -21.74 -4.97 -14.09
CA ALA A 116 -20.56 -4.40 -14.72
C ALA A 116 -19.57 -3.82 -13.70
N ALA A 117 -20.07 -3.10 -12.68
CA ALA A 117 -19.27 -2.59 -11.59
C ALA A 117 -18.65 -3.72 -10.76
N GLY A 118 -19.39 -4.80 -10.51
CA GLY A 118 -18.90 -5.98 -9.81
C GLY A 118 -17.73 -6.64 -10.55
N VAL A 119 -17.88 -6.88 -11.86
CA VAL A 119 -16.80 -7.40 -12.72
C VAL A 119 -15.59 -6.45 -12.72
N TRP A 120 -15.84 -5.13 -12.81
CA TRP A 120 -14.77 -4.14 -12.76
C TRP A 120 -14.00 -4.14 -11.42
N VAL A 121 -14.69 -4.21 -10.29
CA VAL A 121 -14.07 -4.30 -8.95
C VAL A 121 -13.27 -5.61 -8.84
N LEU A 122 -13.83 -6.74 -9.28
CA LEU A 122 -13.18 -8.03 -9.24
C LEU A 122 -11.87 -8.02 -10.06
N TYR A 123 -11.93 -7.52 -11.30
CA TYR A 123 -10.74 -7.30 -12.13
C TYR A 123 -9.69 -6.45 -11.42
N ARG A 124 -10.09 -5.33 -10.79
CA ARG A 124 -9.18 -4.42 -10.08
C ARG A 124 -8.53 -5.08 -8.86
N ILE A 125 -9.25 -5.94 -8.14
CA ILE A 125 -8.73 -6.72 -7.00
C ILE A 125 -7.72 -7.75 -7.50
N ILE A 126 -8.10 -8.58 -8.47
CA ILE A 126 -7.23 -9.64 -9.03
C ILE A 126 -5.95 -9.03 -9.60
N LYS A 127 -6.06 -7.97 -10.40
CA LYS A 127 -4.89 -7.27 -10.95
C LYS A 127 -4.01 -6.70 -9.84
N GLY A 128 -4.59 -6.05 -8.85
CA GLY A 128 -3.83 -5.49 -7.73
C GLY A 128 -3.09 -6.56 -6.93
N TRP A 129 -3.74 -7.69 -6.67
CA TRP A 129 -3.19 -8.81 -5.92
C TRP A 129 -2.09 -9.55 -6.72
N LEU A 130 -2.28 -9.73 -8.03
CA LEU A 130 -1.25 -10.34 -8.89
C LEU A 130 0.05 -9.53 -8.91
N TYR A 131 -0.05 -8.19 -9.00
CA TYR A 131 1.13 -7.32 -8.93
C TYR A 131 1.85 -7.41 -7.59
N LEU A 132 1.10 -7.56 -6.49
CA LEU A 132 1.67 -7.76 -5.16
C LEU A 132 2.42 -9.09 -5.07
N ASN A 133 1.86 -10.16 -5.64
CA ASN A 133 2.47 -11.48 -5.67
C ASN A 133 3.76 -11.52 -6.51
N ASP A 134 3.77 -10.80 -7.63
CA ASP A 134 4.93 -10.70 -8.53
C ASP A 134 6.07 -9.80 -7.98
N ASN A 135 5.92 -9.20 -6.79
CA ASN A 135 6.81 -8.14 -6.27
C ASN A 135 7.01 -6.97 -7.24
N LYS A 136 6.05 -6.72 -8.13
CA LYS A 136 6.12 -5.63 -9.11
C LYS A 136 5.42 -4.39 -8.53
N PRO A 137 6.07 -3.21 -8.51
CA PRO A 137 5.36 -1.99 -8.13
C PRO A 137 4.22 -1.73 -9.14
N LEU A 138 3.01 -1.46 -8.64
CA LEU A 138 1.93 -0.98 -9.49
C LEU A 138 2.38 0.33 -10.17
N PRO A 139 2.09 0.54 -11.47
CA PRO A 139 2.41 1.80 -12.13
C PRO A 139 1.70 2.95 -11.41
N VAL A 140 2.46 3.68 -10.60
CA VAL A 140 2.05 4.98 -10.06
C VAL A 140 2.04 5.91 -11.26
N ARG A 141 0.90 6.58 -11.50
CA ARG A 141 0.88 7.75 -12.38
C ARG A 141 1.77 8.78 -11.69
N GLN A 142 3.06 8.81 -12.03
CA GLN A 142 3.96 9.89 -11.64
C GLN A 142 3.29 11.15 -12.15
N ARG A 143 2.64 11.90 -11.25
CA ARG A 143 2.27 13.27 -11.57
C ARG A 143 3.60 13.95 -11.76
N ALA A 144 3.87 14.41 -12.98
CA ALA A 144 4.96 15.34 -13.24
C ALA A 144 4.88 16.40 -12.13
N ALA A 145 5.94 16.48 -11.34
CA ALA A 145 6.13 17.61 -10.45
C ALA A 145 6.11 18.85 -11.35
N VAL A 146 5.10 19.69 -11.14
CA VAL A 146 5.10 21.10 -11.55
C VAL A 146 5.26 21.88 -10.26
#